data_AF-A0A3P8SYX2-F1
#
_entry.id   AF-A0A3P8SYX2-F1
#
_cell.length_a   1.000
_cell.length_b   1.000
_cell.length_c   1.000
_cell.angle_alpha   90.00
_cell.angle_beta   90.00
_cell.angle_gamma   90.00
#
_symmetry.space_group_name_H-M   'P 1'
#
loop_
_entity.id
_entity.type
_entity.pdbx_description
1 polymer ?
#
loop_
_entity_poly.entity_id
_entity_poly.type
_entity_poly.pdbx_seq_one_letter_code
_entity_poly.pdbx_strand_id
1 'polypeptide(L)' 'MDLREIYTLRLHVIELQSELTCPVCLELFRDPVILECGHHFCQVLNCCPAELHLN' A
#
# COMPACT_ATOMS: atom_id res chain seq x y z
N MET A 1 -24.89 10.65 -12.92
CA MET A 1 -24.41 9.73 -11.87
C MET A 1 -25.25 9.96 -10.65
N ASP A 2 -25.87 8.92 -10.11
CA ASP A 2 -26.73 9.05 -8.92
C ASP A 2 -25.90 9.02 -7.61
N LEU A 3 -26.54 9.37 -6.48
CA LEU A 3 -25.86 9.41 -5.18
C LEU A 3 -25.32 8.03 -4.72
N ARG A 4 -25.95 6.93 -5.14
CA ARG A 4 -25.49 5.57 -4.82
C ARG A 4 -24.23 5.26 -5.61
N GLU A 5 -24.22 5.56 -6.90
CA GLU A 5 -23.03 5.41 -7.75
C GLU A 5 -21.84 6.22 -7.21
N ILE A 6 -22.07 7.46 -6.77
CA ILE A 6 -21.03 8.30 -6.17
C ILE A 6 -20.47 7.68 -4.88
N TYR A 7 -21.35 7.17 -4.00
CA TYR A 7 -20.92 6.53 -2.75
C TYR A 7 -20.14 5.24 -3.01
N THR A 8 -20.61 4.40 -3.93
CA THR A 8 -19.92 3.18 -4.36
C THR A 8 -18.54 3.49 -4.92
N LEU A 9 -18.42 4.47 -5.81
CA LEU A 9 -17.12 4.89 -6.33
C LEU A 9 -16.20 5.38 -5.22
N ARG A 10 -16.74 6.14 -4.26
CA ARG A 10 -15.95 6.62 -3.11
C ARG A 10 -15.45 5.46 -2.25
N LEU A 11 -16.28 4.46 -1.97
CA LEU A 11 -15.88 3.27 -1.23
C LEU A 11 -14.74 2.53 -1.95
N HIS A 12 -14.85 2.31 -3.26
CA HIS A 12 -13.80 1.67 -4.03
C HIS A 12 -12.49 2.46 -4.03
N VAL A 13 -12.55 3.80 -4.08
CA VAL A 13 -11.34 4.63 -3.96
C VAL A 13 -10.67 4.45 -2.60
N ILE A 14 -11.45 4.38 -1.52
CA ILE A 14 -10.94 4.17 -0.16
C ILE A 14 -10.30 2.78 -0.04
N GLU A 15 -10.96 1.74 -0.56
CA GLU A 15 -10.41 0.37 -0.57
C GLU A 15 -9.10 0.31 -1.35
N LEU A 16 -9.05 0.86 -2.57
CA LEU A 16 -7.82 0.93 -3.36
C LEU A 16 -6.71 1.68 -2.64
N GLN A 17 -7.03 2.80 -2.00
CA GLN A 17 -6.03 3.56 -1.23
C GLN A 17 -5.45 2.74 -0.09
N SER A 18 -6.28 1.99 0.64
CA SER A 18 -5.83 1.09 1.71
C SER A 18 -4.87 0.02 1.18
N GLU A 19 -5.22 -0.65 0.08
CA GLU A 19 -4.38 -1.69 -0.54
C GLU A 19 -3.06 -1.15 -1.12
N LEU A 20 -3.02 0.13 -1.47
CA LEU A 20 -1.84 0.79 -2.05
C LEU A 20 -1.01 1.57 -1.02
N THR A 21 -1.34 1.47 0.27
CA THR A 21 -0.67 2.19 1.36
C THR A 21 0.33 1.29 2.08
N CYS A 22 1.54 1.80 2.31
CA CYS A 22 2.53 1.12 3.14
C CYS A 22 2.08 1.13 4.61
N PRO A 23 1.98 -0.05 5.26
CA PRO A 23 1.50 -0.11 6.64
C PRO A 23 2.48 0.48 7.66
N VAL A 24 3.69 0.86 7.24
CA VAL A 24 4.73 1.42 8.11
C VAL A 24 4.75 2.94 8.07
N CYS A 25 4.91 3.54 6.89
CA CYS A 25 4.92 5.00 6.76
C CYS A 25 3.54 5.62 6.58
N LEU A 26 2.50 4.81 6.33
CA LEU A 26 1.11 5.25 6.08
C LEU A 26 0.95 6.15 4.85
N GLU A 27 1.91 6.06 3.92
CA GLU A 27 1.89 6.73 2.63
C GLU A 27 1.67 5.70 1.51
N LEU A 28 1.28 6.16 0.31
CA LEU A 28 1.25 5.30 -0.87
C LEU A 28 2.62 4.66 -1.11
N PHE A 29 2.63 3.39 -1.52
CA PHE A 29 3.86 2.68 -1.79
C PHE A 29 4.75 3.45 -2.78
N ARG A 30 6.00 3.66 -2.38
CA ARG A 30 7.08 4.17 -3.24
C ARG A 30 8.14 3.09 -3.35
N ASP A 31 8.39 2.63 -4.57
CA ASP A 31 9.33 1.55 -4.88
C ASP A 31 9.07 0.32 -3.97
N PRO A 32 7.89 -0.34 -4.09
CA PRO A 32 7.54 -1.41 -3.17
C PRO A 32 8.47 -2.61 -3.32
N VAL A 33 8.90 -3.16 -2.19
CA VAL A 33 9.59 -4.46 -2.09
C VAL A 33 8.62 -5.51 -1.54
N ILE A 34 8.72 -6.72 -2.10
CA ILE A 34 7.91 -7.88 -1.70
C ILE A 34 8.81 -8.80 -0.89
N LEU A 35 8.42 -9.06 0.35
CA LEU A 35 9.11 -10.00 1.21
C LEU A 35 8.74 -11.45 0.85
N GLU A 36 9.54 -12.42 1.29
CA GLU A 36 9.20 -13.85 1.12
C GLU A 36 7.85 -14.23 1.76
N CYS A 37 7.45 -13.51 2.81
CA CYS A 37 6.13 -13.68 3.43
C CYS A 37 4.97 -13.09 2.61
N GLY A 38 5.25 -12.49 1.45
CA GLY A 38 4.27 -11.90 0.53
C GLY A 38 3.80 -10.50 0.89
N HIS A 39 4.31 -9.90 1.97
CA HIS A 39 3.94 -8.53 2.36
C HIS A 39 4.76 -7.48 1.60
N HIS A 40 4.12 -6.34 1.34
CA HIS A 40 4.68 -5.22 0.59
C HIS A 40 5.07 -4.05 1.53
N PHE A 41 6.24 -3.45 1.30
CA PHE A 41 6.74 -2.27 2.02
C PHE A 41 7.43 -1.31 1.05
N CYS A 42 7.59 -0.03 1.39
CA CYS A 42 8.45 0.87 0.60
C CYS A 42 9.93 0.46 0.72
N GLN A 43 10.73 0.66 -0.35
CA GLN A 43 12.19 0.53 -0.34
C GLN A 43 12.87 1.72 0.39
N VAL A 44 12.36 2.09 1.56
CA VAL A 44 12.92 3.12 2.44
C VAL A 44 13.45 2.43 3.69
N LEU A 45 14.60 2.87 4.18
CA LEU A 45 15.29 2.26 5.34
C LEU A 45 14.40 2.06 6.57
N ASN A 46 13.40 2.92 6.78
CA ASN A 46 12.47 2.83 7.91
C ASN A 46 11.23 1.95 7.62
N CYS A 47 10.95 1.60 6.38
CA CYS A 47 9.78 0.82 5.95
C CYS A 47 10.11 -0.64 5.70
N CYS A 48 11.29 -0.92 5.15
CA CYS A 48 11.78 -2.28 4.95
C CYS A 48 13.15 -2.42 5.63
N PRO A 49 13.31 -3.38 6.57
CA PRO A 49 14.62 -3.70 7.14
C PRO A 49 15.64 -4.02 6.05
N ALA A 50 16.87 -3.51 6.19
CA ALA A 50 17.97 -3.76 5.25
C ALA A 50 18.20 -5.28 5.03
N GLU A 51 18.00 -6.06 6.09
CA GLU A 51 18.17 -7.52 6.16
C GLU A 51 17.25 -8.28 5.19
N LEU A 52 16.13 -7.67 4.80
CA LEU A 52 15.13 -8.25 3.91
C LEU A 52 15.31 -7.85 2.44
N HIS A 53 16.31 -7.02 2.13
CA HIS A 53 16.69 -6.68 0.75
C HIS A 53 17.69 -7.66 0.12
N LEU A 54 18.19 -8.63 0.90
CA LEU A 54 19.09 -9.68 0.40
C LEU A 54 18.27 -10.91 0.02
N ASN A 55 17.78 -10.91 -1.22
CA ASN A 55 17.52 -12.13 -1.99
C ASN A 55 18.39 -12.11 -3.23
#